data_AF-A3X4D5-F1
#
_entry.id   AF-A3X4D5-F1
#
_cell.length_a   1.000
_cell.length_b   1.000
_cell.length_c   1.000
_cell.angle_alpha   90.00
_cell.angle_beta   90.00
_cell.angle_gamma   90.00
#
_symmetry.space_group_name_H-M   'P 1'
#
loop_
_entity.id
_entity.type
_entity.pdbx_description
1 polymer ?
#
loop_
_entity_poly.entity_id
_entity_poly.type
_entity_poly.pdbx_seq_one_letter_code
_entity_poly.pdbx_strand_id
1 'polypeptide(L)'
;MSLVRDWRLAKKRYDAAHINAQKQIKSLNSKLTAAQYFLQALRDNKLSDKAHMRKIDAYLDEFTPDSIESIQDTLFRELERLSVIEQRPQMGIENALGDLEQILEAAEALIKKGDVSATQWSQYREVYDRGAYRLMDAGDHLEEFINKRANLEEKLELRLDHAAILKGINQRNRAVHDYLQRNGITG
;
A
#
# COMPACT_ATOMS: atom_id res chain seq x y z
N MET A 1 0.68 -15.14 -16.33
CA MET A 1 0.99 -14.07 -15.34
C MET A 1 -0.35 -13.58 -14.83
N SER A 2 -0.59 -13.51 -13.52
CA SER A 2 -1.91 -13.11 -13.00
C SER A 2 -1.85 -11.71 -12.38
N LEU A 3 -2.55 -10.77 -13.01
CA LEU A 3 -2.63 -9.37 -12.60
C LEU A 3 -3.17 -9.24 -11.17
N VAL A 4 -4.20 -10.04 -10.84
CA VAL A 4 -4.80 -10.08 -9.51
C VAL A 4 -3.81 -10.58 -8.46
N ARG A 5 -3.05 -11.64 -8.79
CA ARG A 5 -2.04 -12.18 -7.87
C ARG A 5 -0.95 -11.16 -7.60
N ASP A 6 -0.47 -10.48 -8.64
CA ASP A 6 0.61 -9.49 -8.51
C ASP A 6 0.15 -8.30 -7.65
N TRP A 7 -1.07 -7.82 -7.87
CA TRP A 7 -1.70 -6.80 -7.01
C TRP A 7 -1.84 -7.26 -5.55
N ARG A 8 -2.24 -8.52 -5.32
CA ARG A 8 -2.37 -9.09 -3.98
C ARG A 8 -1.03 -9.16 -3.25
N LEU A 9 0.07 -9.39 -3.96
CA LEU A 9 1.40 -9.40 -3.37
C LEU A 9 1.85 -7.98 -3.00
N ALA A 10 1.65 -7.02 -3.91
CA ALA A 10 1.96 -5.61 -3.69
C ALA A 10 1.23 -5.05 -2.46
N LYS A 11 -0.10 -5.21 -2.41
CA LYS A 11 -0.91 -4.75 -1.27
C LYS A 11 -0.48 -5.41 0.05
N LYS A 12 -0.17 -6.72 0.02
CA LYS A 12 0.22 -7.46 1.22
C LYS A 12 1.52 -6.92 1.82
N ARG A 13 2.47 -6.52 0.98
CA ARG A 13 3.73 -5.91 1.44
C ARG A 13 3.49 -4.59 2.15
N TYR A 14 2.69 -3.71 1.53
CA TYR A 14 2.30 -2.44 2.16
C TYR A 14 1.53 -2.65 3.47
N ASP A 15 0.53 -3.54 3.47
CA ASP A 15 -0.27 -3.84 4.65
C ASP A 15 0.59 -4.40 5.80
N ALA A 16 1.62 -5.19 5.49
CA ALA A 16 2.57 -5.69 6.48
C ALA A 16 3.43 -4.57 7.08
N ALA A 17 3.87 -3.60 6.28
CA ALA A 17 4.60 -2.42 6.76
C ALA A 17 3.74 -1.58 7.70
N HIS A 18 2.47 -1.33 7.33
CA HIS A 18 1.51 -0.65 8.20
C HIS A 18 1.31 -1.40 9.53
N ILE A 19 1.09 -2.72 9.50
CA ILE A 19 0.94 -3.53 10.72
C ILE A 19 2.19 -3.45 11.60
N ASN A 20 3.38 -3.49 11.01
CA ASN A 20 4.63 -3.37 11.75
C ASN A 20 4.76 -1.98 12.40
N ALA A 21 4.46 -0.91 11.64
CA ALA A 21 4.45 0.45 12.16
C ALA A 21 3.49 0.59 13.35
N GLN A 22 2.26 0.05 13.27
CA GLN A 22 1.30 0.07 14.37
C GLN A 22 1.80 -0.67 15.62
N LYS A 23 2.49 -1.80 15.45
CA LYS A 23 3.10 -2.53 16.57
C LYS A 23 4.22 -1.71 17.23
N GLN A 24 5.07 -1.09 16.43
CA GLN A 24 6.15 -0.23 16.93
C GLN A 24 5.61 1.01 17.64
N ILE A 25 4.61 1.69 17.06
CA ILE A 25 3.91 2.82 17.67
C ILE A 25 3.37 2.45 19.05
N LYS A 26 2.72 1.28 19.18
CA LYS A 26 2.24 0.81 20.49
C LYS A 26 3.37 0.67 21.50
N SER A 27 4.49 0.08 21.11
CA SER A 27 5.64 -0.09 22.01
C SER A 27 6.30 1.24 22.38
N LEU A 28 6.46 2.14 21.41
CA LEU A 28 7.04 3.47 21.60
C LEU A 28 6.15 4.35 22.47
N ASN A 29 4.82 4.29 22.31
CA ASN A 29 3.87 5.00 23.17
C ASN A 29 3.96 4.55 24.64
N SER A 30 4.12 3.25 24.91
CA SER A 30 4.36 2.76 26.27
C SER A 30 5.65 3.36 26.85
N LYS A 31 6.73 3.39 26.07
CA LYS A 31 8.02 3.97 26.49
C LYS A 31 7.95 5.49 26.65
N LEU A 32 7.22 6.20 25.78
CA LEU A 32 7.00 7.64 25.88
C LEU A 32 6.21 8.00 27.13
N THR A 33 5.15 7.23 27.44
CA THR A 33 4.38 7.38 28.68
C THR A 33 5.27 7.20 29.90
N ALA A 34 6.15 6.20 29.86
CA ALA A 34 7.12 5.95 30.92
C ALA A 34 8.13 7.10 31.06
N ALA A 35 8.63 7.64 29.95
CA ALA A 35 9.56 8.78 29.96
C ALA A 35 8.90 10.06 30.49
N GLN A 36 7.65 10.33 30.09
CA GLN A 36 6.85 11.44 30.64
C GLN A 36 6.62 11.28 32.15
N TYR A 37 6.36 10.06 32.61
CA TYR A 37 6.23 9.78 34.04
C TYR A 37 7.54 9.99 34.79
N PHE A 38 8.68 9.54 34.24
CA PHE A 38 10.01 9.78 34.81
C PHE A 38 10.33 11.28 34.92
N LEU A 39 10.07 12.04 33.85
CA LEU A 39 10.23 13.51 33.83
C LEU A 39 9.39 14.19 34.92
N GLN A 40 8.14 13.75 35.11
CA GLN A 40 7.30 14.28 36.17
C GLN A 40 7.87 13.93 37.56
N ALA A 41 8.33 12.70 37.76
CA ALA A 41 8.94 12.28 39.02
C ALA A 41 10.24 13.03 39.33
N LEU A 42 11.04 13.37 38.30
CA LEU A 42 12.22 14.23 38.43
C LEU A 42 11.84 15.65 38.89
N ARG A 43 10.84 16.26 38.24
CA ARG A 43 10.32 17.59 38.61
C ARG A 43 9.76 17.63 40.03
N ASP A 44 9.07 16.57 40.44
CA ASP A 44 8.48 16.44 41.77
C ASP A 44 9.49 16.00 42.85
N ASN A 45 10.75 15.75 42.49
CA ASN A 45 11.79 15.19 43.37
C ASN A 45 11.40 13.83 44.02
N LYS A 46 10.72 12.97 43.26
CA LYS A 46 10.19 11.65 43.68
C LYS A 46 10.94 10.45 43.10
N LEU A 47 12.09 10.65 42.46
CA LEU A 47 12.86 9.56 41.83
C LEU A 47 13.35 8.50 42.83
N SER A 48 13.53 8.87 44.10
CA SER A 48 13.93 7.94 45.18
C SER A 48 12.78 7.08 45.71
N ASP A 49 11.53 7.38 45.36
CA ASP A 49 10.37 6.61 45.78
C ASP A 49 10.22 5.34 44.93
N LYS A 50 10.66 4.21 45.50
CA LYS A 50 10.57 2.89 44.86
C LYS A 50 9.14 2.49 44.49
N ALA A 51 8.13 2.87 45.27
CA ALA A 51 6.74 2.57 44.94
C ALA A 51 6.28 3.40 43.73
N HIS A 52 6.76 4.64 43.64
CA HIS A 52 6.50 5.52 42.51
C HIS A 52 7.14 5.01 41.22
N MET A 53 8.41 4.56 41.27
CA MET A 53 9.17 4.14 40.08
C MET A 53 8.80 2.74 39.56
N ARG A 54 8.20 1.87 40.38
CA ARG A 54 7.72 0.54 39.95
C ARG A 54 6.78 0.55 38.73
N LYS A 55 6.09 1.67 38.47
CA LYS A 55 5.17 1.78 37.32
C LYS A 55 5.89 1.80 35.97
N ILE A 56 7.18 2.13 35.98
CA ILE A 56 8.00 2.25 34.77
C ILE A 56 9.26 1.38 34.87
N ASP A 57 9.24 0.37 35.74
CA ASP A 57 10.38 -0.50 36.08
C ASP A 57 11.07 -1.08 34.84
N ALA A 58 10.27 -1.50 33.85
CA ALA A 58 10.73 -2.06 32.58
C ALA A 58 11.60 -1.10 31.74
N TYR A 59 11.66 0.19 32.07
CA TYR A 59 12.41 1.21 31.33
C TYR A 59 13.41 1.99 32.19
N LEU A 60 13.50 1.70 33.50
CA LEU A 60 14.34 2.47 34.43
C LEU A 60 15.82 2.41 34.07
N ASP A 61 16.30 1.25 33.62
CA ASP A 61 17.71 1.05 33.25
C ASP A 61 18.13 1.92 32.05
N GLU A 62 17.17 2.41 31.27
CA GLU A 62 17.41 3.26 30.09
C GLU A 62 17.27 4.76 30.39
N PHE A 63 16.71 5.13 31.55
CA PHE A 63 16.36 6.51 31.87
C PHE A 63 17.33 7.12 32.88
N THR A 64 17.90 8.27 32.54
CA THR A 64 18.66 9.08 33.50
C THR A 64 18.16 10.53 33.48
N PRO A 65 18.34 11.30 34.57
CA PRO A 65 17.97 12.71 34.59
C PRO A 65 18.57 13.52 33.44
N ASP A 66 19.79 13.17 33.03
CA ASP A 66 20.52 13.88 31.97
C ASP A 66 20.09 13.46 30.55
N SER A 67 19.54 12.25 30.38
CA SER A 67 19.21 11.71 29.05
C SER A 67 17.71 11.75 28.71
N ILE A 68 16.85 11.86 29.72
CA ILE A 68 15.41 11.60 29.55
C ILE A 68 14.70 12.55 28.60
N GLU A 69 15.11 13.83 28.52
CA GLU A 69 14.57 14.79 27.56
C GLU A 69 14.94 14.40 26.12
N SER A 70 16.21 14.05 25.88
CA SER A 70 16.66 13.57 24.57
C SER A 70 15.98 12.26 24.16
N ILE A 71 15.70 11.37 25.12
CA ILE A 71 14.95 10.14 24.88
C ILE A 71 13.52 10.48 24.46
N GLN A 72 12.85 11.37 25.18
CA GLN A 72 11.49 11.82 24.84
C GLN A 72 11.43 12.42 23.43
N ASP A 73 12.35 13.31 23.08
CA ASP A 73 12.40 13.92 21.74
C ASP A 73 12.62 12.88 20.63
N THR A 74 13.49 11.90 20.88
CA THR A 74 13.75 10.81 19.94
C THR A 74 12.49 9.96 19.73
N LEU A 75 11.79 9.61 20.82
CA LEU A 75 10.54 8.86 20.75
C LEU A 75 9.46 9.61 19.98
N PHE A 76 9.34 10.93 20.16
CA PHE A 76 8.40 11.75 19.40
C PHE A 76 8.69 11.74 17.91
N ARG A 77 9.96 11.93 17.51
CA ARG A 77 10.36 11.90 16.09
C ARG A 77 10.11 10.53 15.45
N GLU A 78 10.38 9.46 16.20
CA GLU A 78 10.14 8.10 15.71
C GLU A 78 8.64 7.80 15.58
N LEU A 79 7.83 8.22 16.54
CA LEU A 79 6.36 8.13 16.48
C LEU A 79 5.81 8.93 15.30
N GLU A 80 6.27 10.15 15.07
CA GLU A 80 5.87 10.98 13.93
C GLU A 80 6.19 10.26 12.62
N ARG A 81 7.42 9.74 12.46
CA ARG A 81 7.84 8.97 11.28
C ARG A 81 7.01 7.71 11.06
N LEU A 82 6.60 6.99 12.09
CA LEU A 82 5.80 5.78 11.93
C LEU A 82 4.32 6.09 11.69
N SER A 83 3.80 7.16 12.32
CA SER A 83 2.40 7.57 12.20
C SER A 83 2.01 7.94 10.77
N VAL A 84 2.98 8.29 9.93
CA VAL A 84 2.71 8.65 8.55
C VAL A 84 2.42 7.45 7.63
N ILE A 85 2.74 6.24 8.09
CA ILE A 85 2.38 4.99 7.41
C ILE A 85 0.93 4.68 7.76
N GLU A 86 0.03 5.01 6.84
CA GLU A 86 -1.42 4.93 7.02
C GLU A 86 -2.01 3.65 6.42
N GLN A 87 -3.19 3.27 6.87
CA GLN A 87 -3.93 2.18 6.24
C GLN A 87 -4.36 2.60 4.83
N ARG A 88 -4.13 1.72 3.85
CA ARG A 88 -4.58 1.94 2.47
C ARG A 88 -6.12 1.91 2.37
N PRO A 89 -6.75 2.83 1.63
CA PRO A 89 -8.19 2.81 1.41
C PRO A 89 -8.63 1.60 0.55
N GLN A 90 -9.91 1.23 0.66
CA GLN A 90 -10.52 0.24 -0.23
C GLN A 90 -10.89 0.93 -1.55
N MET A 91 -10.25 0.53 -2.66
CA MET A 91 -10.31 1.26 -3.94
C MET A 91 -10.79 0.41 -5.12
N GLY A 92 -11.25 -0.83 -4.89
CA GLY A 92 -11.80 -1.67 -5.97
C GLY A 92 -10.82 -2.19 -7.03
N ILE A 93 -9.53 -1.81 -6.99
CA ILE A 93 -8.50 -2.22 -7.97
C ILE A 93 -8.48 -3.74 -8.22
N GLU A 94 -8.57 -4.55 -7.16
CA GLU A 94 -8.52 -6.01 -7.32
C GLU A 94 -9.66 -6.55 -8.18
N ASN A 95 -10.87 -6.02 -7.98
CA ASN A 95 -12.04 -6.43 -8.76
C ASN A 95 -11.90 -5.97 -10.21
N ALA A 96 -11.46 -4.72 -10.43
CA ALA A 96 -11.23 -4.19 -11.78
C ALA A 96 -10.15 -4.98 -12.55
N LEU A 97 -9.07 -5.37 -11.86
CA LEU A 97 -8.03 -6.23 -12.42
C LEU A 97 -8.55 -7.64 -12.74
N GLY A 98 -9.40 -8.21 -11.87
CA GLY A 98 -10.00 -9.51 -12.11
C GLY A 98 -10.89 -9.53 -13.36
N ASP A 99 -11.73 -8.52 -13.51
CA ASP A 99 -12.58 -8.36 -14.70
C ASP A 99 -11.72 -8.21 -15.97
N LEU A 100 -10.72 -7.32 -15.94
CA LEU A 100 -9.82 -7.10 -17.08
C LEU A 100 -9.00 -8.34 -17.44
N GLU A 101 -8.53 -9.09 -16.44
CA GLU A 101 -7.80 -10.35 -16.64
C GLU A 101 -8.66 -11.36 -17.41
N GLN A 102 -9.92 -11.55 -17.01
CA GLN A 102 -10.85 -12.44 -17.71
C GLN A 102 -11.15 -11.98 -19.14
N ILE A 103 -11.33 -10.68 -19.34
CA ILE A 103 -11.59 -10.10 -20.66
C ILE A 103 -10.41 -10.33 -21.60
N LEU A 104 -9.17 -10.12 -21.11
CA LEU A 104 -7.96 -10.35 -21.88
C LEU A 104 -7.74 -11.83 -22.19
N GLU A 105 -8.00 -12.73 -21.22
CA GLU A 105 -7.93 -14.18 -21.45
C GLU A 105 -8.93 -14.64 -22.52
N ALA A 106 -10.14 -14.08 -22.53
CA ALA A 106 -11.13 -14.36 -23.56
C ALA A 106 -10.64 -13.93 -24.96
N ALA A 107 -10.05 -12.74 -25.09
CA ALA A 107 -9.47 -12.28 -26.34
C ALA A 107 -8.29 -13.15 -26.80
N GLU A 108 -7.38 -13.51 -25.89
CA GLU A 108 -6.27 -14.42 -26.20
C GLU A 108 -6.77 -15.79 -26.71
N ALA A 109 -7.89 -16.28 -26.16
CA ALA A 109 -8.53 -17.50 -26.65
C ALA A 109 -9.15 -17.32 -28.05
N LEU A 110 -9.73 -16.16 -28.37
CA LEU A 110 -10.23 -15.84 -29.72
C LEU A 110 -9.08 -15.76 -30.74
N ILE A 111 -7.97 -15.10 -30.40
CA ILE A 111 -6.75 -15.05 -31.22
C ILE A 111 -6.26 -16.47 -31.51
N LYS A 112 -6.16 -17.31 -30.48
CA LYS A 112 -5.68 -18.69 -30.60
C LYS A 112 -6.56 -19.53 -31.53
N LYS A 113 -7.87 -19.26 -31.58
CA LYS A 113 -8.82 -19.90 -32.50
C LYS A 113 -8.74 -19.35 -33.92
N GLY A 114 -8.05 -18.23 -34.14
CA GLY A 114 -8.08 -17.51 -35.41
C GLY A 114 -9.43 -16.86 -35.69
N ASP A 115 -10.17 -16.46 -34.64
CA ASP A 115 -11.48 -15.84 -34.83
C ASP A 115 -11.33 -14.45 -35.48
N VAL A 116 -12.14 -14.18 -36.51
CA VAL A 116 -12.18 -12.92 -37.25
C VAL A 116 -13.58 -12.29 -37.26
N SER A 117 -14.46 -12.73 -36.35
CA SER A 117 -15.84 -12.26 -36.29
C SER A 117 -15.93 -10.85 -35.73
N ALA A 118 -16.32 -9.89 -36.58
CA ALA A 118 -16.48 -8.49 -36.18
C ALA A 118 -17.42 -8.32 -34.97
N THR A 119 -18.48 -9.14 -34.87
CA THR A 119 -19.42 -9.10 -33.74
C THR A 119 -18.76 -9.49 -32.42
N GLN A 120 -17.94 -10.55 -32.41
CA GLN A 120 -17.25 -10.99 -31.19
C GLN A 120 -16.20 -9.98 -30.73
N TRP A 121 -15.45 -9.42 -31.69
CA TRP A 121 -14.43 -8.43 -31.40
C TRP A 121 -14.99 -7.07 -30.95
N SER A 122 -16.16 -6.68 -31.47
CA SER A 122 -16.90 -5.50 -30.99
C SER A 122 -17.36 -5.67 -29.53
N GLN A 123 -17.93 -6.84 -29.19
CA GLN A 123 -18.33 -7.14 -27.81
C GLN A 123 -17.13 -7.15 -26.86
N TYR A 124 -16.02 -7.76 -27.26
CA TYR A 124 -14.78 -7.74 -26.47
C TYR A 124 -14.37 -6.29 -26.14
N ARG A 125 -14.34 -5.41 -27.14
CA ARG A 125 -13.92 -4.02 -26.94
C ARG A 125 -14.82 -3.27 -25.98
N GLU A 126 -16.14 -3.38 -26.14
CA GLU A 126 -17.10 -2.72 -25.24
C GLU A 126 -16.87 -3.13 -23.77
N VAL A 127 -16.65 -4.42 -23.54
CA VAL A 127 -16.42 -4.95 -22.19
C VAL A 127 -15.03 -4.55 -21.68
N TYR A 128 -14.01 -4.55 -22.55
CA TYR A 128 -12.66 -4.08 -22.22
C TYR A 128 -12.64 -2.61 -21.82
N ASP A 129 -13.28 -1.72 -22.59
CA ASP A 129 -13.31 -0.29 -22.31
C ASP A 129 -13.96 0.01 -20.95
N ARG A 130 -15.05 -0.70 -20.62
CA ARG A 130 -15.68 -0.62 -19.29
C ARG A 130 -14.77 -1.14 -18.18
N GLY A 131 -14.01 -2.20 -18.41
CA GLY A 131 -13.02 -2.72 -17.47
C GLY A 131 -11.88 -1.72 -17.23
N ALA A 132 -11.35 -1.16 -18.31
CA ALA A 132 -10.27 -0.17 -18.30
C ALA A 132 -10.68 1.11 -17.58
N TYR A 133 -11.90 1.60 -17.82
CA TYR A 133 -12.45 2.76 -17.12
C TYR A 133 -12.53 2.52 -15.60
N ARG A 134 -13.05 1.35 -15.18
CA ARG A 134 -13.13 0.99 -13.75
C ARG A 134 -11.74 0.87 -13.10
N LEU A 135 -10.74 0.38 -13.84
CA LEU A 135 -9.38 0.34 -13.35
C LEU A 135 -8.76 1.74 -13.24
N MET A 136 -9.05 2.64 -14.17
CA MET A 136 -8.57 4.02 -14.14
C MET A 136 -9.14 4.78 -12.94
N ASP A 137 -10.44 4.72 -12.71
CA ASP A 137 -11.12 5.33 -11.56
C ASP A 137 -10.55 4.80 -10.22
N ALA A 138 -10.40 3.48 -10.12
CA ALA A 138 -9.75 2.83 -8.97
C ALA A 138 -8.27 3.27 -8.81
N GLY A 139 -7.57 3.51 -9.92
CA GLY A 139 -6.20 3.97 -9.99
C GLY A 139 -6.04 5.41 -9.51
N ASP A 140 -6.98 6.30 -9.82
CA ASP A 140 -6.96 7.70 -9.38
C ASP A 140 -7.00 7.80 -7.85
N HIS A 141 -7.84 6.98 -7.20
CA HIS A 141 -7.86 6.89 -5.74
C HIS A 141 -6.54 6.39 -5.15
N LEU A 142 -5.86 5.45 -5.83
CA LEU A 142 -4.56 4.96 -5.39
C LEU A 142 -3.49 6.03 -5.54
N GLU A 143 -3.49 6.76 -6.65
CA GLU A 143 -2.56 7.86 -6.87
C GLU A 143 -2.78 8.99 -5.86
N GLU A 144 -4.03 9.33 -5.51
CA GLU A 144 -4.31 10.28 -4.43
C GLU A 144 -3.71 9.81 -3.09
N PHE A 145 -3.90 8.53 -2.76
CA PHE A 145 -3.32 7.92 -1.57
C PHE A 145 -1.79 7.94 -1.58
N ILE A 146 -1.16 7.66 -2.72
CA ILE A 146 0.30 7.66 -2.88
C ILE A 146 0.86 9.07 -2.76
N ASN A 147 0.21 10.06 -3.40
CA ASN A 147 0.66 11.44 -3.43
C ASN A 147 0.61 12.11 -2.05
N LYS A 148 -0.31 11.67 -1.17
CA LYS A 148 -0.24 12.00 0.26
C LYS A 148 1.04 11.38 0.85
N ARG A 149 2.11 12.16 0.94
CA ARG A 149 3.45 11.74 1.40
C ARG A 149 4.14 10.77 0.44
N ALA A 150 4.35 11.26 -0.79
CA ALA A 150 5.00 10.54 -1.89
C ALA A 150 6.46 10.10 -1.61
N ASN A 151 7.09 10.62 -0.55
CA ASN A 151 8.45 10.30 -0.15
C ASN A 151 8.57 9.01 0.68
N LEU A 152 7.45 8.33 1.00
CA LEU A 152 7.47 7.05 1.71
C LEU A 152 7.87 5.92 0.76
N GLU A 153 8.92 5.18 1.13
CA GLU A 153 9.47 4.06 0.34
C GLU A 153 8.41 2.99 0.08
N GLU A 154 7.60 2.66 1.08
CA GLU A 154 6.53 1.66 0.95
C GLU A 154 5.44 2.08 -0.03
N LYS A 155 5.15 3.39 -0.12
CA LYS A 155 4.21 3.93 -1.12
C LYS A 155 4.82 3.95 -2.51
N LEU A 156 6.12 4.24 -2.63
CA LEU A 156 6.84 4.17 -3.89
C LEU A 156 6.87 2.75 -4.45
N GLU A 157 7.18 1.75 -3.63
CA GLU A 157 7.14 0.35 -4.04
C GLU A 157 5.75 -0.07 -4.53
N LEU A 158 4.70 0.29 -3.79
CA LEU A 158 3.32 0.02 -4.20
C LEU A 158 2.98 0.68 -5.55
N ARG A 159 3.46 1.91 -5.78
CA ARG A 159 3.29 2.61 -7.06
C ARG A 159 3.97 1.87 -8.21
N LEU A 160 5.21 1.44 -8.00
CA LEU A 160 6.00 0.73 -9.01
C LEU A 160 5.37 -0.62 -9.37
N ASP A 161 4.89 -1.36 -8.37
CA ASP A 161 4.16 -2.61 -8.58
C ASP A 161 2.86 -2.36 -9.37
N HIS A 162 2.09 -1.32 -9.02
CA HIS A 162 0.90 -0.93 -9.77
C HIS A 162 1.22 -0.56 -11.24
N ALA A 163 2.26 0.24 -11.47
CA ALA A 163 2.69 0.62 -12.80
C ALA A 163 3.15 -0.58 -13.65
N ALA A 164 3.80 -1.57 -13.03
CA ALA A 164 4.19 -2.81 -13.70
C ALA A 164 2.96 -3.62 -14.16
N ILE A 165 1.91 -3.69 -13.33
CA ILE A 165 0.64 -4.33 -13.68
C ILE A 165 -0.02 -3.61 -14.87
N LEU A 166 -0.11 -2.28 -14.83
CA LEU A 166 -0.67 -1.48 -15.94
C LEU A 166 0.12 -1.69 -17.24
N LYS A 167 1.45 -1.78 -17.15
CA LYS A 167 2.31 -2.10 -18.30
C LYS A 167 1.99 -3.49 -18.87
N GLY A 168 1.77 -4.48 -18.00
CA GLY A 168 1.37 -5.84 -18.41
C GLY A 168 0.03 -5.87 -19.14
N ILE A 169 -0.97 -5.12 -18.64
CA ILE A 169 -2.28 -4.96 -19.32
C ILE A 169 -2.09 -4.37 -20.72
N ASN A 170 -1.34 -3.27 -20.82
CA ASN A 170 -1.08 -2.60 -22.10
C ASN A 170 -0.36 -3.51 -23.10
N GLN A 171 0.57 -4.34 -22.65
CA GLN A 171 1.25 -5.31 -23.52
C GLN A 171 0.29 -6.37 -24.06
N ARG A 172 -0.58 -6.93 -23.21
CA ARG A 172 -1.59 -7.91 -23.62
C ARG A 172 -2.59 -7.30 -24.59
N ASN A 173 -3.10 -6.10 -24.28
CA ASN A 173 -4.03 -5.40 -25.16
C ASN A 173 -3.40 -5.03 -26.52
N ARG A 174 -2.11 -4.66 -26.54
CA ARG A 174 -1.39 -4.41 -27.80
C ARG A 174 -1.33 -5.65 -28.69
N ALA A 175 -1.14 -6.84 -28.12
CA ALA A 175 -1.16 -8.08 -28.89
C ALA A 175 -2.54 -8.32 -29.56
N VAL A 176 -3.63 -7.94 -28.87
CA VAL A 176 -4.99 -7.98 -29.44
C VAL A 176 -5.12 -6.99 -30.59
N HIS A 177 -4.71 -5.73 -30.39
CA HIS A 177 -4.74 -4.72 -31.45
C HIS A 177 -3.93 -5.12 -32.69
N ASP A 178 -2.71 -5.65 -32.50
CA ASP A 178 -1.86 -6.13 -33.60
C ASP A 178 -2.55 -7.27 -34.38
N TYR A 179 -3.26 -8.16 -33.69
CA TYR A 179 -4.02 -9.24 -34.32
C TYR A 179 -5.18 -8.70 -35.17
N LEU A 180 -5.97 -7.77 -34.62
CA LEU A 180 -7.09 -7.16 -35.34
C LEU A 180 -6.62 -6.44 -36.61
N GLN A 181 -5.53 -5.68 -36.50
CA GLN A 181 -4.94 -4.95 -37.62
C GLN A 181 -4.46 -5.89 -38.73
N ARG A 182 -3.78 -6.99 -38.39
CA ARG A 182 -3.27 -7.97 -39.38
C ARG A 182 -4.38 -8.67 -40.15
N ASN A 183 -5.55 -8.84 -39.54
CA ASN A 183 -6.69 -9.53 -40.15
C ASN A 183 -7.72 -8.58 -40.77
N GLY A 184 -7.44 -7.27 -40.81
CA GLY A 184 -8.35 -6.28 -41.40
C GLY A 184 -9.69 -6.17 -40.67
N ILE A 185 -9.73 -6.54 -39.38
CA ILE A 185 -10.94 -6.46 -38.56
C ILE A 185 -11.08 -5.01 -38.12
N THR A 186 -11.98 -4.30 -38.79
CA THR A 186 -12.37 -2.94 -38.42
C THR A 186 -13.41 -2.95 -37.32
N GLY A 187 -13.40 -1.88 -36.54
CA GLY A 187 -13.97 -1.84 -35.21
C GLY A 187 -12.76 -1.79 -34.35
#